data_AF-A0A969FZ31-F1
#
_entry.id   AF-A0A969FZ31-F1
#
_cell.length_a   1.000
_cell.length_b   1.000
_cell.length_c   1.000
_cell.angle_alpha   90.00
_cell.angle_beta   90.00
_cell.angle_gamma   90.00
#
_symmetry.space_group_name_H-M   'P 1'
#
loop_
_entity.id
_entity.type
_entity.pdbx_description
1 polymer ?
#
loop_
_entity_poly.entity_id
_entity_poly.type
_entity_poly.pdbx_seq_one_letter_code
_entity_poly.pdbx_strand_id
1 'polypeptide(L)'
;MFSPEKAHAALCAKRDRFVGFQDQARQASEQYRTAFAALAEQSRAEINAVLAASRTAYPGAYPTSEHDTYAELSVPFRQSWQNHEEARAWAMGVLTGVPTFAADGSQIQAQRDFSVPVAVVQVGWFENPHDDTRPYTKSVQVEVLSPDEFDEADAGEGGFPSTEVNVRRFTMEVEKLIEYMQAQRDAPVKPLCFLDGSLVLSFAAQNKMPASLSQRYIATICRLLVVSETCQIPVIGYIDRSYAKDVLSMVAAARGMAIPTNISDATLLRLESWGDRSHAYISVRVMMVCCASTKTRIARVT
;
A
#
# COMPACT_ATOMS: atom_id res chain seq x y z
N MET A 1 15.72 -14.33 29.24
CA MET A 1 16.47 -13.09 29.55
C MET A 1 17.32 -12.72 28.34
N PHE A 2 17.10 -11.53 27.77
CA PHE A 2 17.91 -11.00 26.66
C PHE A 2 19.25 -10.47 27.20
N SER A 3 20.36 -10.75 26.51
CA SER A 3 21.71 -10.28 26.89
C SER A 3 22.27 -9.35 25.81
N PRO A 4 22.27 -8.03 26.04
CA PRO A 4 22.74 -7.04 25.06
C PRO A 4 24.18 -7.27 24.61
N GLU A 5 25.09 -7.63 25.52
CA GLU A 5 26.50 -7.87 25.21
C GLU A 5 26.72 -9.06 24.27
N LYS A 6 26.00 -10.17 24.51
CA LYS A 6 26.06 -11.34 23.63
C LYS A 6 25.47 -11.03 22.25
N ALA A 7 24.39 -10.25 22.20
CA ALA A 7 23.82 -9.78 20.94
C ALA A 7 24.81 -8.89 20.17
N HIS A 8 25.46 -7.94 20.85
CA HIS A 8 26.48 -7.08 20.26
C HIS A 8 27.67 -7.89 19.70
N ALA A 9 28.23 -8.81 20.49
CA ALA A 9 29.33 -9.67 20.03
C ALA A 9 28.94 -10.50 18.79
N ALA A 10 27.72 -11.06 18.77
CA ALA A 10 27.21 -11.80 17.63
C ALA A 10 27.01 -10.94 16.38
N LEU A 11 26.60 -9.67 16.54
CA LEU A 11 26.49 -8.70 15.45
C LEU A 11 27.88 -8.32 14.91
N CYS A 12 28.84 -8.03 15.79
CA CYS A 12 30.22 -7.72 15.41
C CYS A 12 30.86 -8.88 14.63
N ALA A 13 30.64 -10.12 15.05
CA ALA A 13 31.14 -11.31 14.35
C ALA A 13 30.58 -11.46 12.92
N LYS A 14 29.46 -10.80 12.60
CA LYS A 14 28.82 -10.82 11.27
C LYS A 14 28.99 -9.50 10.50
N ARG A 15 29.74 -8.52 11.02
CA ARG A 15 29.90 -7.19 10.42
C ARG A 15 30.21 -7.26 8.93
N ASP A 16 31.22 -8.04 8.54
CA ASP A 16 31.68 -8.08 7.15
C ASP A 16 30.62 -8.71 6.22
N ARG A 17 29.77 -9.60 6.74
CA ARG A 17 28.61 -10.13 6.00
C ARG A 17 27.54 -9.06 5.79
N PHE A 18 27.29 -8.19 6.77
CA PHE A 18 26.36 -7.07 6.61
C PHE A 18 26.88 -6.03 5.61
N VAL A 19 28.17 -5.72 5.65
CA VAL A 19 28.83 -4.84 4.67
C VAL A 19 28.70 -5.44 3.26
N GLY A 20 29.06 -6.72 3.09
CA GLY A 20 28.92 -7.39 1.79
C GLY A 20 27.48 -7.43 1.28
N PHE A 21 26.49 -7.60 2.16
CA PHE A 21 25.08 -7.54 1.79
C PHE A 21 24.65 -6.14 1.33
N GLN A 22 25.12 -5.09 2.00
CA GLN A 22 24.86 -3.69 1.60
C GLN A 22 25.52 -3.36 0.25
N ASP A 23 26.75 -3.81 0.03
CA ASP A 23 27.45 -3.61 -1.25
C ASP A 23 26.71 -4.28 -2.41
N GLN A 24 26.24 -5.52 -2.22
CA GLN A 24 25.41 -6.21 -3.20
C GLN A 24 24.10 -5.46 -3.49
N ALA A 25 23.44 -4.90 -2.47
CA ALA A 25 22.21 -4.12 -2.65
C ALA A 25 22.46 -2.82 -3.42
N ARG A 26 23.56 -2.13 -3.13
CA ARG A 26 23.98 -0.93 -3.86
C ARG A 26 24.27 -1.23 -5.32
N GLN A 27 25.06 -2.26 -5.61
CA GLN A 27 25.38 -2.67 -6.97
C GLN A 27 24.11 -3.05 -7.76
N ALA A 28 23.21 -3.83 -7.14
CA ALA A 28 21.93 -4.18 -7.76
C ALA A 28 21.08 -2.92 -8.04
N SER A 29 21.04 -1.96 -7.10
CA SER A 29 20.30 -0.71 -7.28
C SER A 29 20.87 0.13 -8.43
N GLU A 30 22.18 0.25 -8.55
CA GLU A 30 22.84 1.00 -9.64
C GLU A 30 22.58 0.33 -10.99
N GLN A 31 22.74 -1.00 -11.07
CA GLN A 31 22.45 -1.76 -12.28
C GLN A 31 21.00 -1.57 -12.75
N TYR A 32 20.05 -1.63 -11.81
CA TYR A 32 18.63 -1.46 -12.12
C TYR A 32 18.27 -0.02 -12.48
N ARG A 33 18.88 1.00 -11.87
CA ARG A 33 18.68 2.40 -12.27
C ARG A 33 19.16 2.64 -13.69
N THR A 34 20.32 2.12 -14.06
CA THR A 34 20.83 2.22 -15.44
C THR A 34 19.89 1.54 -16.43
N ALA A 35 19.43 0.31 -16.12
CA ALA A 35 18.49 -0.41 -16.96
C ALA A 35 17.13 0.31 -17.09
N PHE A 36 16.66 0.92 -16.00
CA PHE A 36 15.41 1.66 -15.98
C PHE A 36 15.51 2.99 -16.74
N ALA A 37 16.62 3.71 -16.63
CA ALA A 37 16.89 4.91 -17.43
C ALA A 37 16.92 4.60 -18.93
N ALA A 38 17.60 3.52 -19.34
CA ALA A 38 17.60 3.09 -20.74
C ALA A 38 16.21 2.65 -21.23
N LEU A 39 15.36 2.12 -20.34
CA LEU A 39 13.97 1.82 -20.67
C LEU A 39 13.14 3.09 -20.83
N ALA A 40 13.43 4.14 -20.05
CA ALA A 40 12.73 5.42 -20.10
C ALA A 40 12.94 6.20 -21.41
N GLU A 41 14.00 5.88 -22.16
CA GLU A 41 14.25 6.43 -23.49
C GLU A 41 13.32 5.84 -24.56
N GLN A 42 12.60 4.76 -24.24
CA GLN A 42 11.66 4.10 -25.15
C GLN A 42 10.26 4.64 -24.94
N SER A 43 9.47 4.68 -26.01
CA SER A 43 8.04 4.95 -25.88
C SER A 43 7.34 3.84 -25.11
N ARG A 44 6.21 4.18 -24.48
CA ARG A 44 5.31 3.21 -23.84
C ARG A 44 4.92 2.06 -24.78
N ALA A 45 4.73 2.35 -26.07
CA ALA A 45 4.38 1.35 -27.07
C ALA A 45 5.51 0.33 -27.28
N GLU A 46 6.76 0.80 -27.36
CA GLU A 46 7.93 -0.06 -27.49
C GLU A 46 8.13 -0.92 -26.24
N ILE A 47 8.01 -0.34 -25.05
CA ILE A 47 8.10 -1.10 -23.78
C ILE A 47 7.05 -2.21 -23.75
N ASN A 48 5.80 -1.88 -24.08
CA ASN A 48 4.72 -2.88 -24.11
C ASN A 48 4.98 -4.00 -25.14
N ALA A 49 5.54 -3.67 -26.30
CA ALA A 49 5.90 -4.67 -27.31
C ALA A 49 7.02 -5.60 -26.81
N VAL A 50 8.04 -5.05 -26.15
CA VAL A 50 9.12 -5.84 -25.54
C VAL A 50 8.59 -6.75 -24.43
N LEU A 51 7.73 -6.22 -23.56
CA LEU A 51 7.10 -7.02 -22.49
C LEU A 51 6.27 -8.17 -23.07
N ALA A 52 5.47 -7.91 -24.11
CA ALA A 52 4.70 -8.94 -24.81
C ALA A 52 5.61 -10.01 -25.45
N ALA A 53 6.76 -9.60 -26.02
CA ALA A 53 7.73 -10.52 -26.62
C ALA A 53 8.52 -11.35 -25.60
N SER A 54 8.68 -10.84 -24.37
CA SER A 54 9.46 -11.51 -23.29
C SER A 54 8.89 -12.87 -22.86
N ARG A 55 7.64 -13.19 -23.23
CA ARG A 55 6.87 -14.38 -22.78
C ARG A 55 6.76 -14.50 -21.25
N THR A 56 7.03 -13.43 -20.51
CA THR A 56 6.83 -13.39 -19.06
C THR A 56 5.34 -13.22 -18.78
N ALA A 57 4.71 -14.23 -18.20
CA ALA A 57 3.26 -14.22 -17.93
C ALA A 57 2.82 -13.05 -17.04
N TYR A 58 3.70 -12.60 -16.13
CA TYR A 58 3.45 -11.51 -15.20
C TYR A 58 4.64 -10.56 -15.14
N PRO A 59 4.69 -9.50 -15.97
CA PRO A 59 5.79 -8.55 -15.98
C PRO A 59 5.78 -7.60 -14.76
N GLY A 60 4.89 -7.77 -13.79
CA GLY A 60 4.81 -6.95 -12.57
C GLY A 60 4.08 -5.61 -12.77
N ALA A 61 4.49 -4.81 -13.75
CA ALA A 61 3.84 -3.53 -14.06
C ALA A 61 3.78 -3.25 -15.58
N TYR A 62 2.93 -2.29 -15.94
CA TYR A 62 2.90 -1.64 -17.26
C TYR A 62 3.02 -0.11 -17.13
N PRO A 63 3.73 0.57 -18.05
CA PRO A 63 3.77 2.02 -18.08
C PRO A 63 2.40 2.64 -18.44
N THR A 64 2.06 3.77 -17.81
CA THR A 64 0.89 4.59 -18.16
C THR A 64 1.22 5.61 -19.25
N SER A 65 0.22 6.40 -19.68
CA SER A 65 0.42 7.53 -20.61
C SER A 65 1.42 8.56 -20.10
N GLU A 66 1.66 8.64 -18.79
CA GLU A 66 2.66 9.55 -18.21
C GLU A 66 4.06 9.29 -18.77
N HIS A 67 4.37 8.04 -19.14
CA HIS A 67 5.66 7.67 -19.72
C HIS A 67 5.93 8.36 -21.06
N ASP A 68 4.90 8.59 -21.87
CA ASP A 68 5.03 9.30 -23.14
C ASP A 68 4.90 10.83 -22.95
N THR A 69 4.41 11.27 -21.79
CA THR A 69 4.06 12.68 -21.52
C THR A 69 5.24 13.43 -20.89
N TYR A 70 5.96 12.79 -19.99
CA TYR A 70 7.10 13.38 -19.29
C TYR A 70 8.39 12.78 -19.84
N ALA A 71 9.33 13.64 -20.23
CA ALA A 71 10.63 13.21 -20.77
C ALA A 71 11.56 12.63 -19.69
N GLU A 72 11.40 13.06 -18.44
CA GLU A 72 12.15 12.57 -17.30
C GLU A 72 11.35 11.49 -16.57
N LEU A 73 12.04 10.59 -15.87
CA LEU A 73 11.40 9.55 -15.03
C LEU A 73 10.67 10.11 -13.80
N SER A 74 10.89 11.39 -13.50
CA SER A 74 10.25 12.15 -12.45
C SER A 74 9.24 13.15 -13.03
N VAL A 75 8.07 13.20 -12.40
CA VAL A 75 7.11 14.27 -12.58
C VAL A 75 7.40 15.35 -11.53
N PRO A 76 7.84 16.55 -11.96
CA PRO A 76 8.23 17.59 -11.03
C PRO A 76 7.03 18.17 -10.31
N PHE A 77 7.19 18.41 -9.01
CA PHE A 77 6.23 19.11 -8.20
C PHE A 77 6.42 20.62 -8.34
N ARG A 78 5.38 21.29 -8.83
CA ARG A 78 5.49 22.69 -9.29
C ARG A 78 5.55 23.73 -8.17
N GLN A 79 5.50 23.31 -6.91
CA GLN A 79 5.55 24.21 -5.77
C GLN A 79 6.87 24.03 -5.05
N SER A 80 7.42 25.12 -4.56
CA SER A 80 8.65 25.14 -3.77
C SER A 80 8.52 26.17 -2.67
N TRP A 81 9.13 25.87 -1.52
CA TRP A 81 9.09 26.72 -0.34
C TRP A 81 10.44 26.74 0.34
N GLN A 82 10.71 27.81 1.07
CA GLN A 82 11.96 27.97 1.80
C GLN A 82 11.92 27.29 3.18
N ASN A 83 10.71 27.05 3.70
CA ASN A 83 10.51 26.49 5.04
C ASN A 83 9.17 25.73 5.15
N HIS A 84 8.98 25.04 6.27
CA HIS A 84 7.77 24.25 6.53
C HIS A 84 6.52 25.12 6.75
N GLU A 85 6.65 26.41 7.09
CA GLU A 85 5.50 27.29 7.34
C GLU A 85 4.84 27.68 6.03
N GLU A 86 5.64 28.08 5.05
CA GLU A 86 5.19 28.33 3.67
C GLU A 86 4.55 27.08 3.06
N ALA A 87 5.17 25.91 3.24
CA ALA A 87 4.61 24.64 2.78
C ALA A 87 3.23 24.34 3.39
N ARG A 88 3.09 24.55 4.71
CA ARG A 88 1.81 24.36 5.41
C ARG A 88 0.77 25.40 5.02
N ALA A 89 1.16 26.65 4.82
CA ALA A 89 0.27 27.71 4.36
C ALA A 89 -0.28 27.41 2.96
N TRP A 90 0.58 26.96 2.04
CA TRP A 90 0.15 26.48 0.73
C TRP A 90 -0.80 25.28 0.85
N ALA A 91 -0.45 24.28 1.65
CA ALA A 91 -1.27 23.08 1.83
C ALA A 91 -2.65 23.42 2.39
N MET A 92 -2.73 24.36 3.36
CA MET A 92 -4.00 24.85 3.89
C MET A 92 -4.81 25.55 2.81
N GLY A 93 -4.19 26.39 1.98
CA GLY A 93 -4.86 27.03 0.84
C GLY A 93 -5.45 26.03 -0.17
N VAL A 94 -4.82 24.86 -0.35
CA VAL A 94 -5.34 23.77 -1.20
C VAL A 94 -6.46 22.98 -0.50
N LEU A 95 -6.33 22.73 0.80
CA LEU A 95 -7.24 21.86 1.56
C LEU A 95 -8.48 22.59 2.11
N THR A 96 -8.47 23.92 2.16
CA THR A 96 -9.55 24.72 2.76
C THR A 96 -10.91 24.30 2.19
N GLY A 97 -11.83 23.90 3.08
CA GLY A 97 -13.18 23.48 2.74
C GLY A 97 -13.29 22.09 2.10
N VAL A 98 -12.20 21.33 1.96
CA VAL A 98 -12.18 19.95 1.44
C VAL A 98 -12.04 18.98 2.60
N PRO A 99 -13.12 18.30 3.04
CA PRO A 99 -13.02 17.41 4.20
C PRO A 99 -12.14 16.19 3.89
N THR A 100 -11.41 15.75 4.90
CA THR A 100 -10.58 14.54 4.85
C THR A 100 -10.98 13.60 5.96
N PHE A 101 -10.96 12.30 5.67
CA PHE A 101 -11.29 11.26 6.64
C PHE A 101 -10.27 10.13 6.57
N ALA A 102 -9.81 9.65 7.71
CA ALA A 102 -8.94 8.49 7.78
C ALA A 102 -9.30 7.62 8.97
N ALA A 103 -9.14 6.31 8.81
CA ALA A 103 -9.28 5.31 9.86
C ALA A 103 -7.99 4.49 9.95
N ASP A 104 -7.58 4.18 11.17
CA ASP A 104 -6.43 3.34 11.48
C ASP A 104 -6.75 2.45 12.68
N GLY A 105 -6.27 1.23 12.64
CA GLY A 105 -6.53 0.19 13.61
C GLY A 105 -5.30 -0.21 14.41
N SER A 106 -5.54 -0.53 15.66
CA SER A 106 -4.61 -1.18 16.57
C SER A 106 -5.26 -2.42 17.18
N GLN A 107 -4.44 -3.32 17.71
CA GLN A 107 -4.93 -4.60 18.21
C GLN A 107 -4.01 -5.19 19.27
N ILE A 108 -4.60 -5.99 20.14
CA ILE A 108 -3.93 -6.88 21.08
C ILE A 108 -4.28 -8.30 20.67
N GLN A 109 -3.26 -9.06 20.31
CA GLN A 109 -3.40 -10.46 19.89
C GLN A 109 -3.70 -11.36 21.10
N ALA A 110 -4.40 -12.46 20.87
CA ALA A 110 -4.57 -13.50 21.88
C ALA A 110 -3.19 -14.06 22.30
N GLN A 111 -2.90 -14.04 23.60
CA GLN A 111 -1.62 -14.50 24.14
C GLN A 111 -1.72 -15.91 24.71
N ARG A 112 -0.60 -16.64 24.64
CA ARG A 112 -0.49 -18.02 25.16
C ARG A 112 -0.41 -18.12 26.68
N ASP A 113 -0.08 -17.00 27.33
CA ASP A 113 0.13 -16.95 28.77
C ASP A 113 -1.19 -16.93 29.54
N PHE A 114 -2.33 -16.84 28.84
CA PHE A 114 -3.67 -16.89 29.41
C PHE A 114 -4.43 -18.15 28.97
N SER A 115 -5.21 -18.72 29.88
CA SER A 115 -6.00 -19.93 29.63
C SER A 115 -7.22 -19.70 28.73
N VAL A 116 -7.69 -18.45 28.63
CA VAL A 116 -8.81 -18.05 27.77
C VAL A 116 -8.25 -17.13 26.69
N PRO A 117 -8.37 -17.50 25.40
CA PRO A 117 -7.94 -16.61 24.33
C PRO A 117 -8.89 -15.41 24.25
N VAL A 118 -8.31 -14.23 24.36
CA VAL A 118 -9.01 -12.96 24.20
C VAL A 118 -8.14 -12.07 23.33
N ALA A 119 -8.74 -11.50 22.29
CA ALA A 119 -8.11 -10.46 21.49
C ALA A 119 -8.92 -9.17 21.58
N VAL A 120 -8.26 -8.04 21.36
CA VAL A 120 -8.91 -6.73 21.32
C VAL A 120 -8.54 -6.06 20.01
N VAL A 121 -9.53 -5.54 19.32
CA VAL A 121 -9.37 -4.73 18.12
C VAL A 121 -9.92 -3.34 18.40
N GLN A 122 -9.18 -2.32 18.01
CA GLN A 122 -9.59 -0.94 18.15
C GLN A 122 -9.35 -0.21 16.83
N VAL A 123 -10.36 0.51 16.35
CA VAL A 123 -10.24 1.41 15.19
C VAL A 123 -10.50 2.83 15.64
N GLY A 124 -9.51 3.69 15.43
CA GLY A 124 -9.65 5.13 15.58
C GLY A 124 -9.84 5.79 14.23
N TRP A 125 -10.62 6.87 14.18
CA TRP A 125 -10.75 7.67 12.98
C TRP A 125 -10.80 9.15 13.30
N PHE A 126 -10.49 9.95 12.29
CA PHE A 126 -10.62 11.39 12.37
C PHE A 126 -11.21 11.96 11.08
N GLU A 127 -12.02 13.00 11.25
CA GLU A 127 -12.50 13.86 10.19
C GLU A 127 -11.90 15.25 10.40
N ASN A 128 -11.19 15.74 9.39
CA ASN A 128 -10.78 17.14 9.34
C ASN A 128 -11.53 17.83 8.20
N PRO A 129 -12.48 18.74 8.49
CA PRO A 129 -13.21 19.48 7.47
C PRO A 129 -12.34 20.53 6.76
N HIS A 130 -11.18 20.87 7.32
CA HIS A 130 -10.31 21.98 6.89
C HIS A 130 -11.09 23.30 6.74
N ASP A 131 -11.96 23.53 7.72
CA ASP A 131 -12.86 24.67 7.82
C ASP A 131 -12.96 25.06 9.30
N ASP A 132 -12.51 26.27 9.64
CA ASP A 132 -12.47 26.77 11.01
C ASP A 132 -13.87 26.90 11.65
N THR A 133 -14.93 26.85 10.86
CA THR A 133 -16.32 26.87 11.34
C THR A 133 -16.86 25.49 11.70
N ARG A 134 -16.16 24.42 11.31
CA ARG A 134 -16.58 23.03 11.53
C ARG A 134 -15.61 22.32 12.48
N PRO A 135 -16.11 21.51 13.41
CA PRO A 135 -15.24 20.82 14.36
C PRO A 135 -14.41 19.74 13.68
N TYR A 136 -13.15 19.61 14.10
CA TYR A 136 -12.37 18.39 13.91
C TYR A 136 -12.97 17.27 14.76
N THR A 137 -13.29 16.15 14.13
CA THR A 137 -13.88 14.99 14.83
C THR A 137 -12.80 13.93 15.01
N LYS A 138 -12.72 13.36 16.21
CA LYS A 138 -11.91 12.18 16.50
C LYS A 138 -12.71 11.22 17.36
N SER A 139 -12.76 9.96 16.97
CA SER A 139 -13.50 8.93 17.70
C SER A 139 -12.83 7.58 17.57
N VAL A 140 -13.33 6.61 18.33
CA VAL A 140 -12.80 5.25 18.44
C VAL A 140 -13.92 4.25 18.61
N GLN A 141 -13.73 3.06 18.06
CA GLN A 141 -14.55 1.88 18.29
C GLN A 141 -13.65 0.75 18.75
N VAL A 142 -14.08 0.03 19.79
CA VAL A 142 -13.38 -1.12 20.37
C VAL A 142 -14.26 -2.35 20.24
N GLU A 143 -13.63 -3.47 19.94
CA GLU A 143 -14.24 -4.79 19.88
C GLU A 143 -13.34 -5.80 20.59
N VAL A 144 -13.96 -6.71 21.34
CA VAL A 144 -13.28 -7.82 22.02
C VAL A 144 -13.70 -9.10 21.34
N LEU A 145 -12.72 -9.90 20.91
CA LEU A 145 -12.96 -11.20 20.29
C LEU A 145 -12.89 -12.31 21.35
N SER A 146 -13.97 -13.08 21.43
CA SER A 146 -14.11 -14.22 22.34
C SER A 146 -13.56 -15.52 21.74
N PRO A 147 -13.37 -16.58 22.56
CA PRO A 147 -12.77 -17.83 22.11
C PRO A 147 -13.45 -18.49 20.89
N ASP A 148 -14.75 -18.35 20.75
CA ASP A 148 -15.59 -18.93 19.70
C ASP A 148 -15.53 -18.17 18.35
N GLU A 149 -14.96 -16.98 18.34
CA GLU A 149 -14.75 -16.17 17.13
C GLU A 149 -13.41 -16.48 16.44
N PHE A 150 -12.64 -17.39 17.02
CA PHE A 150 -11.37 -17.88 16.49
C PHE A 150 -11.58 -19.15 15.68
N ASP A 151 -11.19 -19.12 14.40
CA ASP A 151 -11.28 -20.31 13.53
C ASP A 151 -10.25 -21.36 13.97
N GLU A 152 -10.72 -22.57 14.31
CA GLU A 152 -9.87 -23.71 14.70
C GLU A 152 -8.88 -24.08 13.58
N ALA A 153 -9.21 -23.78 12.31
CA ALA A 153 -8.35 -24.04 11.16
C ALA A 153 -7.14 -23.08 11.05
N ASP A 154 -7.18 -21.92 11.71
CA ASP A 154 -6.06 -20.97 11.79
C ASP A 154 -5.10 -21.30 12.95
N ALA A 155 -5.53 -22.18 13.85
CA ALA A 155 -4.68 -22.77 14.86
C ALA A 155 -3.91 -23.95 14.24
N GLY A 156 -2.85 -23.66 13.46
CA GLY A 156 -1.83 -24.67 13.16
C GLY A 156 -1.32 -25.34 14.45
N GLU A 157 -0.54 -26.42 14.37
CA GLU A 157 -0.05 -27.15 15.58
C GLU A 157 0.48 -26.19 16.66
N GLY A 158 -0.38 -25.94 17.66
CA GLY A 158 -0.16 -24.97 18.71
C GLY A 158 -0.05 -23.50 18.26
N GLY A 159 -0.88 -22.94 17.38
CA GLY A 159 -0.94 -21.51 17.00
C GLY A 159 -2.22 -20.81 17.50
N PHE A 160 -2.17 -19.53 17.93
CA PHE A 160 -3.37 -18.69 18.04
C PHE A 160 -3.63 -17.97 16.70
N PRO A 161 -4.88 -17.72 16.31
CA PRO A 161 -5.28 -17.17 15.01
C PRO A 161 -4.96 -15.67 14.93
N SER A 162 -3.68 -15.33 14.82
CA SER A 162 -3.26 -13.92 14.67
C SER A 162 -3.79 -13.30 13.37
N THR A 163 -4.05 -14.12 12.36
CA THR A 163 -4.61 -13.72 11.07
C THR A 163 -6.06 -13.25 11.19
N GLU A 164 -6.90 -13.94 11.98
CA GLU A 164 -8.29 -13.52 12.22
C GLU A 164 -8.35 -12.10 12.80
N VAL A 165 -7.58 -11.85 13.87
CA VAL A 165 -7.52 -10.53 14.53
C VAL A 165 -7.08 -9.45 13.54
N ASN A 166 -6.08 -9.75 12.69
CA ASN A 166 -5.60 -8.83 11.66
C ASN A 166 -6.69 -8.51 10.62
N VAL A 167 -7.42 -9.53 10.16
CA VAL A 167 -8.50 -9.37 9.17
C VAL A 167 -9.67 -8.63 9.79
N ARG A 168 -10.00 -8.88 11.07
CA ARG A 168 -11.06 -8.15 11.77
C ARG A 168 -10.72 -6.68 11.92
N ARG A 169 -9.51 -6.36 12.40
CA ARG A 169 -9.00 -4.98 12.47
C ARG A 169 -9.13 -4.26 11.13
N PHE A 170 -8.59 -4.86 10.08
CA PHE A 170 -8.67 -4.31 8.74
C PHE A 170 -10.10 -4.11 8.25
N THR A 171 -10.98 -5.08 8.52
CA THR A 171 -12.40 -4.99 8.14
C THR A 171 -13.05 -3.81 8.84
N MET A 172 -12.82 -3.64 10.15
CA MET A 172 -13.36 -2.51 10.91
C MET A 172 -12.85 -1.16 10.38
N GLU A 173 -11.57 -1.04 10.02
CA GLU A 173 -11.00 0.18 9.40
C GLU A 173 -11.75 0.54 8.11
N VAL A 174 -11.92 -0.44 7.22
CA VAL A 174 -12.63 -0.26 5.94
C VAL A 174 -14.12 0.00 6.14
N GLU A 175 -14.75 -0.63 7.12
CA GLU A 175 -16.16 -0.41 7.46
C GLU A 175 -16.40 1.05 7.87
N LYS A 176 -15.50 1.64 8.68
CA LYS A 176 -15.60 3.06 9.02
C LYS A 176 -15.50 3.98 7.80
N LEU A 177 -14.61 3.68 6.85
CA LEU A 177 -14.52 4.43 5.59
C LEU A 177 -15.82 4.35 4.80
N ILE A 178 -16.40 3.15 4.70
CA ILE A 178 -17.66 2.91 3.96
C ILE A 178 -18.83 3.65 4.62
N GLU A 179 -18.98 3.54 5.94
CA GLU A 179 -20.01 4.26 6.69
C GLU A 179 -19.92 5.78 6.47
N TYR A 180 -18.71 6.33 6.56
CA TYR A 180 -18.48 7.75 6.33
C TYR A 180 -18.82 8.17 4.90
N MET A 181 -18.36 7.42 3.89
CA MET A 181 -18.66 7.70 2.48
C MET A 181 -20.18 7.71 2.21
N GLN A 182 -20.90 6.76 2.79
CA GLN A 182 -22.35 6.68 2.65
C GLN A 182 -23.05 7.87 3.30
N ALA A 183 -22.60 8.28 4.49
CA ALA A 183 -23.13 9.46 5.18
C ALA A 183 -22.84 10.78 4.42
N GLN A 184 -21.71 10.85 3.70
CA GLN A 184 -21.30 12.02 2.91
C GLN A 184 -21.70 11.95 1.44
N ARG A 185 -22.53 10.97 1.05
CA ARG A 185 -22.92 10.76 -0.36
C ARG A 185 -23.49 12.02 -0.99
N ASP A 186 -24.31 12.77 -0.28
CA ASP A 186 -24.98 13.97 -0.79
C ASP A 186 -24.31 15.27 -0.34
N ALA A 187 -23.11 15.18 0.24
CA ALA A 187 -22.36 16.35 0.66
C ALA A 187 -22.05 17.26 -0.55
N PRO A 188 -22.15 18.60 -0.38
CA PRO A 188 -21.90 19.56 -1.44
C PRO A 188 -20.42 19.55 -1.87
N VAL A 189 -19.51 19.29 -0.94
CA VAL A 189 -18.09 19.05 -1.21
C VAL A 189 -17.79 17.60 -0.87
N LYS A 190 -17.29 16.83 -1.84
CA LYS A 190 -16.92 15.43 -1.61
C LYS A 190 -15.65 15.34 -0.77
N PRO A 191 -15.66 14.56 0.32
CA PRO A 191 -14.46 14.36 1.12
C PRO A 191 -13.40 13.54 0.37
N LEU A 192 -12.19 13.51 0.93
CA LEU A 192 -11.12 12.60 0.54
C LEU A 192 -10.87 11.58 1.66
N CYS A 193 -11.00 10.30 1.34
CA CYS A 193 -10.81 9.22 2.30
C CYS A 193 -9.41 8.61 2.17
N PHE A 194 -8.76 8.33 3.29
CA PHE A 194 -7.46 7.68 3.36
C PHE A 194 -7.59 6.30 4.03
N LEU A 195 -7.05 5.29 3.36
CA LEU A 195 -6.85 3.95 3.89
C LEU A 195 -5.37 3.81 4.25
N ASP A 196 -5.07 3.47 5.51
CA ASP A 196 -3.71 3.10 5.92
C ASP A 196 -3.39 1.66 5.46
N GLY A 197 -3.03 1.55 4.20
CA GLY A 197 -2.82 0.29 3.54
C GLY A 197 -2.80 0.39 2.01
N SER A 198 -2.35 -0.70 1.40
CA SER A 198 -2.32 -0.83 -0.05
C SER A 198 -3.68 -1.31 -0.58
N LEU A 199 -4.18 -0.65 -1.63
CA LEU A 199 -5.32 -1.15 -2.42
C LEU A 199 -4.95 -2.36 -3.29
N VAL A 200 -3.66 -2.64 -3.47
CA VAL A 200 -3.16 -3.84 -4.16
C VAL A 200 -3.11 -5.01 -3.17
N LEU A 201 -3.90 -6.06 -3.43
CA LEU A 201 -4.17 -7.21 -2.55
C LEU A 201 -3.04 -8.27 -2.55
N SER A 202 -1.80 -7.82 -2.43
CA SER A 202 -0.60 -8.66 -2.59
C SER A 202 -0.53 -9.85 -1.62
N PHE A 203 -1.03 -9.67 -0.39
CA PHE A 203 -0.95 -10.69 0.66
C PHE A 203 -2.02 -11.77 0.51
N ALA A 204 -3.23 -11.40 0.08
CA ALA A 204 -4.33 -12.32 -0.17
C ALA A 204 -4.04 -13.27 -1.35
N ALA A 205 -3.28 -12.80 -2.35
CA ALA A 205 -2.93 -13.59 -3.53
C ALA A 205 -1.77 -14.57 -3.34
N GLN A 206 -1.02 -14.50 -2.23
CA GLN A 206 0.20 -15.32 -2.01
C GLN A 206 -0.06 -16.64 -1.24
N ASN A 207 -1.32 -17.08 -1.09
CA ASN A 207 -1.70 -18.28 -0.31
C ASN A 207 -1.15 -18.30 1.12
N LYS A 208 -0.86 -17.12 1.70
CA LYS A 208 -0.34 -16.98 3.07
C LYS A 208 -1.43 -16.90 4.13
N MET A 209 -2.67 -17.09 3.71
CA MET A 209 -3.89 -16.88 4.49
C MET A 209 -4.90 -17.96 4.13
N PRO A 210 -5.69 -18.48 5.09
CA PRO A 210 -6.79 -19.38 4.78
C PRO A 210 -7.74 -18.78 3.73
N ALA A 211 -8.34 -19.64 2.92
CA ALA A 211 -9.20 -19.20 1.82
C ALA A 211 -10.39 -18.36 2.29
N SER A 212 -11.01 -18.72 3.42
CA SER A 212 -12.12 -17.99 4.05
C SER A 212 -11.73 -16.56 4.43
N LEU A 213 -10.57 -16.39 5.05
CA LEU A 213 -10.03 -15.09 5.45
C LEU A 213 -9.63 -14.24 4.24
N SER A 214 -8.99 -14.86 3.25
CA SER A 214 -8.60 -14.19 2.02
C SER A 214 -9.83 -13.65 1.28
N GLN A 215 -10.89 -14.46 1.20
CA GLN A 215 -12.17 -14.04 0.62
C GLN A 215 -12.80 -12.87 1.37
N ARG A 216 -12.80 -12.87 2.71
CA ARG A 216 -13.30 -11.73 3.52
C ARG A 216 -12.49 -10.46 3.27
N TYR A 217 -11.16 -10.57 3.26
CA TYR A 217 -10.26 -9.44 2.99
C TYR A 217 -10.52 -8.84 1.60
N ILE A 218 -10.59 -9.69 0.58
CA ILE A 218 -10.86 -9.25 -0.81
C ILE A 218 -12.25 -8.63 -0.92
N ALA A 219 -13.29 -9.27 -0.38
CA ALA A 219 -14.66 -8.76 -0.42
C ALA A 219 -14.76 -7.38 0.24
N THR A 220 -14.03 -7.17 1.33
CA THR A 220 -13.97 -5.89 2.05
C THR A 220 -13.41 -4.76 1.18
N ILE A 221 -12.28 -4.97 0.51
CA ILE A 221 -11.73 -3.97 -0.43
C ILE A 221 -12.63 -3.78 -1.66
N CYS A 222 -13.18 -4.84 -2.22
CA CYS A 222 -14.15 -4.72 -3.32
C CYS A 222 -15.34 -3.84 -2.91
N ARG A 223 -15.88 -4.05 -1.70
CA ARG A 223 -16.98 -3.24 -1.17
C ARG A 223 -16.58 -1.77 -1.02
N LEU A 224 -15.37 -1.49 -0.51
CA LEU A 224 -14.83 -0.14 -0.40
C LEU A 224 -14.77 0.56 -1.76
N LEU A 225 -14.21 -0.10 -2.77
CA LEU A 225 -14.08 0.48 -4.10
C LEU A 225 -15.44 0.73 -4.76
N VAL A 226 -16.39 -0.20 -4.62
CA VAL A 226 -17.76 -0.01 -5.12
C VAL A 226 -18.46 1.16 -4.43
N VAL A 227 -18.29 1.29 -3.11
CA VAL A 227 -18.89 2.41 -2.34
C VAL A 227 -18.24 3.74 -2.71
N SER A 228 -16.91 3.77 -2.86
CA SER A 228 -16.15 4.94 -3.33
C SER A 228 -16.65 5.40 -4.70
N GLU A 229 -16.80 4.46 -5.65
CA GLU A 229 -17.36 4.74 -6.98
C GLU A 229 -18.81 5.22 -6.88
N THR A 230 -19.67 4.53 -6.13
CA THR A 230 -21.09 4.88 -6.02
C THR A 230 -21.31 6.25 -5.39
N CYS A 231 -20.55 6.59 -4.36
CA CYS A 231 -20.68 7.87 -3.66
C CYS A 231 -19.87 8.99 -4.33
N GLN A 232 -19.07 8.67 -5.35
CA GLN A 232 -18.13 9.59 -6.00
C GLN A 232 -17.18 10.25 -4.98
N ILE A 233 -16.74 9.46 -4.00
CA ILE A 233 -15.81 9.89 -2.94
C ILE A 233 -14.48 9.17 -3.16
N PRO A 234 -13.40 9.88 -3.50
CA PRO A 234 -12.10 9.27 -3.73
C PRO A 234 -11.54 8.60 -2.46
N VAL A 235 -10.92 7.44 -2.65
CA VAL A 235 -10.14 6.75 -1.62
C VAL A 235 -8.69 6.63 -2.04
N ILE A 236 -7.77 7.00 -1.14
CA ILE A 236 -6.33 6.90 -1.33
C ILE A 236 -5.79 5.84 -0.38
N GLY A 237 -5.18 4.79 -0.94
CA GLY A 237 -4.35 3.87 -0.16
C GLY A 237 -2.98 4.47 0.07
N TYR A 238 -2.57 4.60 1.32
CA TYR A 238 -1.26 5.10 1.71
C TYR A 238 -0.49 4.01 2.44
N ILE A 239 0.81 3.88 2.15
CA ILE A 239 1.73 3.00 2.87
C ILE A 239 3.03 3.75 3.13
N ASP A 240 3.56 3.65 4.34
CA ASP A 240 4.83 4.29 4.71
C ASP A 240 6.04 3.58 4.06
N ARG A 241 5.94 2.26 3.86
CA ARG A 241 6.99 1.40 3.31
C ARG A 241 6.40 0.40 2.35
N SER A 242 7.03 0.32 1.18
CA SER A 242 6.69 -0.67 0.16
C SER A 242 7.88 -1.60 -0.13
N TYR A 243 7.59 -2.89 -0.09
CA TYR A 243 8.49 -3.95 -0.57
C TYR A 243 8.06 -4.48 -1.96
N ALA A 244 7.21 -3.72 -2.67
CA ALA A 244 6.81 -4.04 -4.03
C ALA A 244 8.02 -4.18 -4.96
N LYS A 245 7.87 -5.02 -5.97
CA LYS A 245 8.88 -5.26 -7.01
C LYS A 245 8.23 -5.25 -8.40
N ASP A 246 7.10 -4.58 -8.57
CA ASP A 246 6.37 -4.57 -9.84
C ASP A 246 7.19 -3.88 -10.92
N VAL A 247 7.76 -2.71 -10.62
CA VAL A 247 8.58 -1.96 -11.58
C VAL A 247 9.91 -2.68 -11.80
N LEU A 248 10.52 -3.23 -10.74
CA LEU A 248 11.70 -4.09 -10.87
C LEU A 248 11.43 -5.31 -11.77
N SER A 249 10.28 -5.96 -11.63
CA SER A 249 9.88 -7.10 -12.47
C SER A 249 9.65 -6.67 -13.91
N MET A 250 9.12 -5.47 -14.14
CA MET A 250 8.90 -4.92 -15.48
C MET A 250 10.23 -4.68 -16.17
N VAL A 251 11.17 -4.03 -15.49
CA VAL A 251 12.54 -3.83 -16.00
C VAL A 251 13.23 -5.16 -16.26
N ALA A 252 13.10 -6.11 -15.34
CA ALA A 252 13.67 -7.44 -15.47
C ALA A 252 13.13 -8.17 -16.71
N ALA A 253 11.82 -8.19 -16.89
CA ALA A 253 11.15 -8.80 -18.05
C ALA A 253 11.56 -8.12 -19.36
N ALA A 254 11.63 -6.79 -19.37
CA ALA A 254 11.99 -6.02 -20.57
C ALA A 254 13.47 -6.18 -20.97
N ARG A 255 14.36 -6.43 -20.01
CA ARG A 255 15.82 -6.47 -20.23
C ARG A 255 16.43 -7.85 -20.09
N GLY A 256 15.64 -8.88 -19.81
CA GLY A 256 16.12 -10.25 -19.56
C GLY A 256 17.00 -10.35 -18.31
N MET A 257 16.72 -9.57 -17.27
CA MET A 257 17.50 -9.53 -16.03
C MET A 257 16.85 -10.38 -14.93
N ALA A 258 17.64 -10.81 -13.95
CA ALA A 258 17.13 -11.49 -12.76
C ALA A 258 16.67 -10.48 -11.70
N ILE A 259 15.48 -10.70 -11.13
CA ILE A 259 14.92 -9.81 -10.10
C ILE A 259 15.73 -9.93 -8.80
N PRO A 260 16.32 -8.84 -8.29
CA PRO A 260 17.12 -8.86 -7.07
C PRO A 260 16.24 -9.07 -5.83
N THR A 261 16.77 -9.79 -4.85
CA THR A 261 16.03 -10.10 -3.61
C THR A 261 16.07 -8.96 -2.59
N ASN A 262 17.11 -8.13 -2.63
CA ASN A 262 17.48 -7.16 -1.59
C ASN A 262 17.12 -5.69 -1.88
N ILE A 263 16.45 -5.39 -3.00
CA ILE A 263 15.92 -4.05 -3.32
C ILE A 263 14.43 -4.13 -3.66
N SER A 264 13.73 -2.99 -3.52
CA SER A 264 12.31 -2.82 -3.86
C SER A 264 12.10 -1.63 -4.82
N ASP A 265 10.89 -1.50 -5.35
CA ASP A 265 10.49 -0.38 -6.21
C ASP A 265 10.72 0.97 -5.51
N ALA A 266 10.52 1.05 -4.19
CA ALA A 266 10.77 2.27 -3.41
C ALA A 266 12.25 2.71 -3.46
N THR A 267 13.19 1.76 -3.52
CA THR A 267 14.62 2.05 -3.66
C THR A 267 14.97 2.50 -5.09
N LEU A 268 14.30 1.92 -6.09
CA LEU A 268 14.49 2.26 -7.51
C LEU A 268 13.94 3.65 -7.83
N LEU A 269 12.73 3.95 -7.37
CA LEU A 269 11.96 5.16 -7.66
C LEU A 269 12.23 6.31 -6.68
N ARG A 270 13.30 6.22 -5.89
CA ARG A 270 13.66 7.27 -4.94
C ARG A 270 14.07 8.54 -5.70
N LEU A 271 13.36 9.64 -5.43
CA LEU A 271 13.63 10.96 -5.99
C LEU A 271 14.29 11.86 -4.94
N GLU A 272 15.01 12.89 -5.41
CA GLU A 272 15.79 13.80 -4.55
C GLU A 272 14.97 14.98 -4.06
N SER A 273 14.11 15.56 -4.91
CA SER A 273 13.30 16.73 -4.58
C SER A 273 12.03 16.32 -3.83
N TRP A 274 11.71 17.06 -2.77
CA TRP A 274 10.46 16.89 -2.05
C TRP A 274 9.27 17.23 -2.97
N GLY A 275 8.23 16.41 -2.94
CA GLY A 275 7.01 16.57 -3.73
C GLY A 275 7.05 15.91 -5.10
N ASP A 276 8.23 15.74 -5.69
CA ASP A 276 8.36 15.02 -6.97
C ASP A 276 7.87 13.58 -6.82
N ARG A 277 7.32 13.04 -7.90
CA ARG A 277 6.85 11.64 -7.95
C ARG A 277 7.36 10.94 -9.19
N SER A 278 7.43 9.62 -9.15
CA SER A 278 7.66 8.85 -10.36
C SER A 278 6.44 8.93 -11.29
N HIS A 279 6.58 8.40 -12.51
CA HIS A 279 5.44 8.01 -13.32
C HIS A 279 4.53 7.04 -12.57
N ALA A 280 3.24 7.08 -12.89
CA ALA A 280 2.29 6.07 -12.49
C ALA A 280 2.50 4.80 -13.32
N TYR A 281 2.40 3.65 -12.66
CA TYR A 281 2.48 2.33 -13.28
C TYR A 281 1.24 1.52 -12.93
N ILE A 282 0.75 0.74 -13.89
CA ILE A 282 -0.37 -0.18 -13.68
C ILE A 282 0.21 -1.50 -13.20
N SER A 283 0.00 -1.83 -11.93
CA SER A 283 0.39 -3.14 -11.39
C SER A 283 -0.41 -4.26 -12.05
N VAL A 284 0.25 -5.37 -12.40
CA VAL A 284 -0.46 -6.57 -12.89
C VAL A 284 -1.13 -7.35 -11.76
N ARG A 285 -0.86 -6.96 -10.51
CA ARG A 285 -1.50 -7.51 -9.31
C ARG A 285 -2.90 -6.94 -9.07
N VAL A 286 -3.38 -6.02 -9.92
CA VAL A 286 -4.73 -5.45 -9.83
C VAL A 286 -5.77 -6.56 -10.02
N MET A 287 -6.55 -6.80 -8.96
CA MET A 287 -7.80 -7.59 -8.91
C MET A 287 -7.93 -8.70 -9.95
N MET A 288 -7.17 -9.78 -9.78
CA MET A 288 -7.43 -11.05 -10.46
C MET A 288 -8.74 -11.74 -9.97
N VAL A 289 -9.58 -11.05 -9.18
CA VAL A 289 -10.72 -11.65 -8.45
C VAL A 289 -12.10 -11.15 -8.93
N CYS A 290 -12.21 -10.03 -9.65
CA CYS A 290 -13.50 -9.57 -10.21
C CYS A 290 -13.76 -10.01 -11.66
N CYS A 291 -12.79 -10.65 -12.33
CA CYS A 291 -12.92 -10.93 -13.76
C CYS A 291 -13.76 -12.18 -14.11
N ALA A 292 -14.42 -12.82 -13.14
CA ALA A 292 -15.26 -14.00 -13.39
C ALA A 292 -16.75 -13.69 -13.64
N SER A 293 -17.27 -12.48 -13.41
CA SER A 293 -18.71 -12.26 -13.65
C SER A 293 -19.20 -10.86 -14.04
N THR A 294 -18.38 -9.81 -14.12
CA THR A 294 -18.93 -8.50 -14.51
C THR A 294 -17.92 -7.62 -15.25
N LYS A 295 -18.38 -7.06 -16.38
CA LYS A 295 -17.68 -6.11 -17.24
C LYS A 295 -17.48 -4.76 -16.53
N THR A 296 -16.79 -4.71 -15.41
CA THR A 296 -16.49 -3.45 -14.73
C THR A 296 -15.16 -2.92 -15.26
N ARG A 297 -15.25 -1.93 -16.15
CA ARG A 297 -14.10 -1.11 -16.56
C ARG A 297 -13.62 -0.34 -15.33
N ILE A 298 -12.54 -0.78 -14.71
CA ILE A 298 -11.76 0.12 -13.84
C ILE A 298 -11.30 1.28 -14.73
N ALA A 299 -11.62 2.49 -14.28
CA ALA A 299 -11.42 3.73 -15.01
C ALA A 299 -10.04 3.78 -15.67
N ARG A 300 -10.05 3.92 -17.00
CA ARG A 300 -8.91 4.49 -17.71
C ARG A 300 -8.74 5.89 -17.16
N VAL A 301 -7.68 6.13 -16.39
CA VAL A 301 -7.14 7.47 -16.23
C VAL A 301 -6.66 7.88 -17.63
N THR A 302 -7.48 8.68 -18.30
CA THR A 302 -7.10 9.42 -19.51
C THR A 302 -6.20 10.57 -19.12
#